data_AF-A0A970HL21-F1
#
_entry.id   AF-A0A970HL21-F1
#
_cell.length_a   1.000
_cell.length_b   1.000
_cell.length_c   1.000
_cell.angle_alpha   90.00
_cell.angle_beta   90.00
_cell.angle_gamma   90.00
#
_symmetry.space_group_name_H-M   'P 1'
#
loop_
_entity.id
_entity.type
_entity.pdbx_description
1 polymer ?
#
loop_
_entity_poly.entity_id
_entity_poly.type
_entity_poly.pdbx_seq_one_letter_code
_entity_poly.pdbx_strand_id
1 'polypeptide(L)'
;MGFQSPQFDFIDNRFLHRRIKTLAVICTQEVQATLDDPAGPFGVAGILDPSTGELLPGLRIVVTDIDPGVGVVPNKVCNVFVVTFQIVNSAGAVVLGPLTVTVSDAVPCPGAGLGPGQTVVQKHDIQVGFCLIPVDTDENGIFDSFYITLHIDYCLVVAQETILKVDAATPFCP
;
A
#
# COMPACT_ATOMS: atom_id res chain seq x y z
N MET A 1 -4.02 -61.67 24.91
CA MET A 1 -2.82 -60.96 25.40
C MET A 1 -2.81 -59.59 24.76
N GLY A 2 -3.22 -58.56 25.49
CA GLY A 2 -3.26 -57.17 25.01
C GLY A 2 -2.00 -56.44 25.45
N PHE A 3 -1.29 -55.85 24.50
CA PHE A 3 -0.13 -55.01 24.77
C PHE A 3 -0.64 -53.59 25.11
N GLN A 4 -0.72 -53.26 26.40
CA GLN A 4 -0.86 -51.86 26.83
C GLN A 4 0.53 -51.23 26.84
N SER A 5 0.81 -50.35 25.89
CA SER A 5 2.01 -49.53 25.89
C SER A 5 1.89 -48.44 26.97
N PRO A 6 2.80 -48.33 27.95
CA PRO A 6 2.74 -47.28 28.98
C PRO A 6 3.38 -45.96 28.51
N GLN A 7 3.50 -45.72 27.19
CA GLN A 7 4.42 -44.70 26.67
C GLN A 7 3.79 -43.34 26.36
N PHE A 8 2.48 -43.17 26.53
CA PHE A 8 1.82 -41.87 26.30
C PHE A 8 1.59 -41.03 27.56
N ASP A 9 1.67 -41.60 28.76
CA ASP A 9 1.43 -40.86 30.03
C ASP A 9 2.61 -39.97 30.48
N PHE A 10 3.79 -40.05 29.84
CA PHE A 10 4.96 -39.23 30.17
C PHE A 10 5.07 -37.92 29.37
N ILE A 11 4.10 -37.63 28.50
CA ILE A 11 4.12 -36.43 27.67
C ILE A 11 3.40 -35.27 28.38
N ASP A 12 2.34 -35.52 29.13
CA ASP A 12 1.46 -34.47 29.65
C ASP A 12 2.12 -33.54 30.70
N ASN A 13 2.95 -34.06 31.60
CA ASN A 13 3.56 -33.23 32.66
C ASN A 13 4.71 -32.32 32.19
N ARG A 14 5.09 -32.37 30.90
CA ARG A 14 6.15 -31.51 30.32
C ARG A 14 5.61 -30.29 29.60
N PHE A 15 4.30 -30.23 29.39
CA PHE A 15 3.64 -29.07 28.78
C PHE A 15 3.30 -28.06 29.88
N LEU A 16 3.87 -26.87 29.76
CA LEU A 16 3.55 -25.74 30.62
C LEU A 16 2.74 -24.73 29.83
N HIS A 17 1.74 -24.16 30.47
CA HIS A 17 1.02 -23.02 29.91
C HIS A 17 2.00 -21.85 29.71
N ARG A 18 2.26 -21.51 28.46
CA ARG A 18 3.06 -20.34 28.08
C ARG A 18 2.16 -19.29 27.46
N ARG A 19 2.49 -18.02 27.72
CA ARG A 19 1.89 -16.85 27.08
C ARG A 19 2.87 -16.34 26.06
N ILE A 20 2.50 -16.41 24.78
CA ILE A 20 3.32 -15.93 23.68
C ILE A 20 2.66 -14.68 23.11
N LYS A 21 3.44 -13.60 23.02
CA LYS A 21 3.03 -12.40 22.31
C LYS A 21 3.05 -12.70 20.81
N THR A 22 1.92 -12.51 20.15
CA THR A 22 1.75 -12.75 18.71
C THR A 22 0.98 -11.60 18.07
N LEU A 23 0.98 -11.54 16.75
CA LEU A 23 0.13 -10.64 15.98
C LEU A 23 -1.09 -11.41 15.48
N ALA A 24 -2.29 -10.92 15.83
CA ALA A 24 -3.53 -11.38 15.24
C ALA A 24 -3.96 -10.41 14.14
N VAL A 25 -4.15 -10.92 12.93
CA VAL A 25 -4.72 -10.14 11.82
C VAL A 25 -6.17 -9.80 12.17
N ILE A 26 -6.49 -8.51 12.19
CA ILE A 26 -7.83 -8.01 12.51
C ILE A 26 -8.57 -7.51 11.27
N CYS A 27 -7.85 -7.30 10.16
CA CYS A 27 -8.39 -6.62 8.99
C CYS A 27 -7.46 -6.84 7.79
N THR A 28 -8.05 -7.18 6.65
CA THR A 28 -7.36 -7.40 5.38
C THR A 28 -8.26 -6.85 4.27
N GLN A 29 -7.74 -5.95 3.45
CA GLN A 29 -8.52 -5.26 2.42
C GLN A 29 -7.66 -4.98 1.18
N GLU A 30 -8.27 -5.10 0.00
CA GLU A 30 -7.77 -4.50 -1.23
C GLU A 30 -8.31 -3.07 -1.30
N VAL A 31 -7.43 -2.10 -1.51
CA VAL A 31 -7.76 -0.68 -1.41
C VAL A 31 -7.17 0.06 -2.61
N GLN A 32 -7.93 1.03 -3.10
CA GLN A 32 -7.48 2.01 -4.07
C GLN A 32 -7.48 3.40 -3.44
N ALA A 33 -6.32 4.04 -3.38
CA ALA A 33 -6.19 5.45 -3.01
C ALA A 33 -6.08 6.30 -4.27
N THR A 34 -6.81 7.39 -4.36
CA THR A 34 -6.80 8.30 -5.52
C THR A 34 -6.22 9.64 -5.14
N LEU A 35 -5.49 10.26 -6.08
CA LEU A 35 -5.05 11.64 -5.92
C LEU A 35 -6.26 12.58 -5.96
N ASP A 36 -6.53 13.27 -4.85
CA ASP A 36 -7.66 14.19 -4.74
C ASP A 36 -7.52 15.40 -5.68
N ASP A 37 -6.32 15.98 -5.75
CA ASP A 37 -6.01 17.15 -6.57
C ASP A 37 -5.03 16.79 -7.70
N PRO A 38 -5.46 16.79 -8.97
CA PRO A 38 -4.58 16.52 -10.11
C PRO A 38 -3.38 17.46 -10.17
N ALA A 39 -2.20 16.94 -10.50
CA ALA A 39 -1.02 17.74 -10.72
C ALA A 39 -1.12 18.49 -12.06
N GLY A 40 -0.78 19.77 -12.07
CA GLY A 40 -0.78 20.61 -13.28
C GLY A 40 -1.40 21.99 -13.04
N PRO A 41 -1.71 22.72 -14.11
CA PRO A 41 -1.62 22.31 -15.52
C PRO A 41 -0.18 22.24 -16.03
N PHE A 42 0.05 21.38 -17.03
CA PHE A 42 1.29 21.29 -17.80
C PHE A 42 1.01 21.57 -19.28
N GLY A 43 1.98 22.10 -20.02
CA GLY A 43 1.83 22.31 -21.47
C GLY A 43 1.96 21.00 -22.25
N VAL A 44 1.13 20.80 -23.27
CA VAL A 44 1.11 19.55 -24.08
C VAL A 44 2.34 19.36 -24.98
N ALA A 45 3.05 20.44 -25.29
CA ALA A 45 4.07 20.46 -26.34
C ALA A 45 5.18 19.43 -26.11
N GLY A 46 5.32 18.48 -27.04
CA GLY A 46 6.33 17.43 -26.95
C GLY A 46 6.04 16.34 -25.90
N ILE A 47 4.82 16.33 -25.33
CA ILE A 47 4.37 15.33 -24.35
C ILE A 47 3.12 14.61 -24.84
N LEU A 48 2.05 15.35 -25.15
CA LEU A 48 0.80 14.77 -25.66
C LEU A 48 0.64 15.10 -27.15
N ASP A 49 -0.04 14.20 -27.88
CA ASP A 49 -0.62 14.54 -29.16
C ASP A 49 -1.76 15.54 -28.90
N PRO A 50 -1.71 16.76 -29.47
CA PRO A 50 -2.67 17.81 -29.15
C PRO A 50 -4.05 17.57 -29.78
N SER A 51 -4.20 16.58 -30.66
CA SER A 51 -5.47 16.19 -31.28
C SER A 51 -6.14 15.00 -30.58
N THR A 52 -5.36 14.04 -30.07
CA THR A 52 -5.90 12.85 -29.38
C THR A 52 -5.83 12.96 -27.86
N GLY A 53 -4.96 13.81 -27.34
CA GLY A 53 -4.66 13.91 -25.91
C GLY A 53 -3.87 12.72 -25.36
N GLU A 54 -3.43 11.81 -26.23
CA GLU A 54 -2.64 10.65 -25.85
C GLU A 54 -1.16 11.02 -25.69
N LEU A 55 -0.47 10.28 -24.82
CA LEU A 55 0.97 10.43 -24.65
C LEU A 55 1.70 10.09 -25.96
N LEU A 56 2.63 10.95 -26.39
CA LEU A 56 3.35 10.76 -27.64
C LEU A 56 4.13 9.43 -27.65
N PRO A 57 4.22 8.75 -28.82
CA PRO A 57 4.93 7.47 -28.93
C PRO A 57 6.38 7.55 -28.42
N GLY A 58 6.76 6.58 -27.61
CA GLY A 58 8.11 6.49 -27.04
C GLY A 58 8.30 7.28 -25.74
N LEU A 59 7.31 8.07 -25.31
CA LEU A 59 7.27 8.61 -23.96
C LEU A 59 6.63 7.61 -23.00
N ARG A 60 7.06 7.65 -21.74
CA ARG A 60 6.45 6.88 -20.66
C ARG A 60 6.58 7.60 -19.33
N ILE A 61 5.60 7.41 -18.47
CA ILE A 61 5.67 7.83 -17.07
C ILE A 61 6.48 6.77 -16.30
N VAL A 62 7.43 7.23 -15.49
CA VAL A 62 8.25 6.39 -14.63
C VAL A 62 8.13 6.88 -13.20
N VAL A 63 7.70 6.00 -12.31
CA VAL A 63 7.77 6.23 -10.87
C VAL A 63 9.22 6.07 -10.44
N THR A 64 9.78 7.10 -9.81
CA THR A 64 11.16 7.09 -9.30
C THR A 64 11.22 6.76 -7.82
N ASP A 65 10.17 7.11 -7.07
CA ASP A 65 10.10 6.83 -5.63
C ASP A 65 8.64 6.72 -5.15
N ILE A 66 8.43 5.91 -4.13
CA ILE A 66 7.16 5.76 -3.40
C ILE A 66 7.48 5.63 -1.91
N ASP A 67 7.06 6.61 -1.12
CA ASP A 67 7.18 6.59 0.35
C ASP A 67 5.80 6.42 1.01
N PRO A 68 5.45 5.20 1.47
CA PRO A 68 4.20 4.93 2.15
C PRO A 68 4.25 5.29 3.64
N GLY A 69 3.49 6.31 4.03
CA GLY A 69 3.16 6.64 5.41
C GLY A 69 1.93 5.91 5.95
N VAL A 70 1.81 5.85 7.27
CA VAL A 70 0.61 5.33 7.95
C VAL A 70 0.35 6.04 9.27
N GLY A 71 -0.91 6.36 9.51
CA GLY A 71 -1.45 6.73 10.82
C GLY A 71 -2.54 5.73 11.23
N VAL A 72 -2.57 5.35 12.49
CA VAL A 72 -3.63 4.49 13.04
C VAL A 72 -4.47 5.30 14.01
N VAL A 73 -5.77 5.33 13.80
CA VAL A 73 -6.76 5.92 14.70
C VAL A 73 -7.78 4.85 15.09
N PRO A 74 -8.59 5.05 16.14
CA PRO A 74 -9.62 4.07 16.53
C PRO A 74 -10.49 3.61 15.34
N ASN A 75 -10.49 2.30 15.09
CA ASN A 75 -11.21 1.60 14.01
C ASN A 75 -10.84 2.00 12.57
N LYS A 76 -9.71 2.66 12.33
CA LYS A 76 -9.37 3.15 10.99
C LYS A 76 -7.86 3.29 10.80
N VAL A 77 -7.42 3.03 9.57
CA VAL A 77 -6.04 3.27 9.13
C VAL A 77 -6.07 4.42 8.13
N CYS A 78 -5.30 5.46 8.39
CA CYS A 78 -5.08 6.56 7.47
C CYS A 78 -3.77 6.29 6.73
N ASN A 79 -3.81 6.21 5.40
CA ASN A 79 -2.60 6.02 4.62
C ASN A 79 -2.25 7.30 3.88
N VAL A 80 -0.95 7.48 3.69
CA VAL A 80 -0.39 8.54 2.86
C VAL A 80 0.66 7.89 2.00
N PHE A 81 0.72 8.26 0.72
CA PHE A 81 1.76 7.85 -0.20
C PHE A 81 2.33 9.12 -0.81
N VAL A 82 3.62 9.34 -0.63
CA VAL A 82 4.34 10.37 -1.38
C VAL A 82 4.94 9.68 -2.59
N VAL A 83 4.46 10.07 -3.78
CA VAL A 83 4.87 9.45 -5.05
C VAL A 83 5.65 10.48 -5.85
N THR A 84 6.89 10.13 -6.21
CA THR A 84 7.70 10.92 -7.13
C THR A 84 7.78 10.21 -8.48
N PHE A 85 7.48 10.93 -9.55
CA PHE A 85 7.46 10.39 -10.90
C PHE A 85 7.94 11.42 -11.93
N GLN A 86 8.23 10.95 -13.13
CA GLN A 86 8.68 11.76 -14.25
C GLN A 86 8.25 11.16 -15.59
N ILE A 87 8.12 11.99 -16.62
CA ILE A 87 7.93 11.53 -18.01
C ILE A 87 9.30 11.50 -18.67
N VAL A 88 9.66 10.36 -19.25
CA VAL A 88 10.92 10.18 -19.97
C VAL A 88 10.67 9.74 -21.39
N ASN A 89 11.59 10.08 -22.29
CA ASN A 89 11.59 9.57 -23.65
C ASN A 89 12.23 8.18 -23.76
N SER A 90 12.32 7.66 -24.99
CA SER A 90 12.91 6.36 -25.30
C SER A 90 14.39 6.28 -24.95
N ALA A 91 15.12 7.40 -24.97
CA ALA A 91 16.52 7.49 -24.55
C ALA A 91 16.68 7.62 -23.01
N GLY A 92 15.58 7.70 -22.26
CA GLY A 92 15.58 7.89 -20.81
C GLY A 92 15.83 9.33 -20.36
N ALA A 93 15.83 10.30 -21.29
CA ALA A 93 15.92 11.71 -20.94
C ALA A 93 14.57 12.19 -20.38
N VAL A 94 14.63 12.98 -19.32
CA VAL A 94 13.45 13.56 -18.65
C VAL A 94 12.87 14.65 -19.53
N VAL A 95 11.58 14.52 -19.85
CA VAL A 95 10.80 15.50 -20.62
C VAL A 95 9.91 16.33 -19.69
N LEU A 96 9.45 15.74 -18.58
CA LEU A 96 8.73 16.44 -17.51
C LEU A 96 9.06 15.82 -16.15
N GLY A 97 9.29 16.66 -15.15
CA GLY A 97 9.54 16.25 -13.76
C GLY A 97 11.00 16.46 -13.31
N PRO A 98 11.36 15.92 -12.12
CA PRO A 98 10.54 15.09 -11.24
C PRO A 98 9.34 15.86 -10.66
N LEU A 99 8.20 15.18 -10.53
CA LEU A 99 6.98 15.66 -9.91
C LEU A 99 6.72 14.83 -8.66
N THR A 100 6.38 15.48 -7.55
CA THR A 100 6.03 14.81 -6.30
C THR A 100 4.61 15.17 -5.94
N VAL A 101 3.79 14.15 -5.69
CA VAL A 101 2.39 14.29 -5.25
C VAL A 101 2.14 13.45 -4.02
N THR A 102 1.15 13.86 -3.25
CA THR A 102 0.73 13.16 -2.03
C THR A 102 -0.66 12.60 -2.25
N VAL A 103 -0.80 11.29 -2.08
CA VAL A 103 -2.06 10.57 -2.20
C VAL A 103 -2.43 10.08 -0.81
N SER A 104 -3.65 10.32 -0.36
CA SER A 104 -4.09 9.90 0.97
C SER A 104 -5.42 9.20 0.92
N ASP A 105 -5.62 8.27 1.84
CA ASP A 105 -6.90 7.62 2.04
C ASP A 105 -7.14 7.29 3.51
N ALA A 106 -8.35 6.83 3.81
CA ALA A 106 -8.72 6.38 5.14
C ALA A 106 -9.58 5.13 5.06
N VAL A 107 -9.01 4.00 5.49
CA VAL A 107 -9.60 2.68 5.40
C VAL A 107 -10.26 2.29 6.72
N PRO A 108 -11.59 2.04 6.75
CA PRO A 108 -12.27 1.52 7.93
C PRO A 108 -11.71 0.13 8.29
N CYS A 109 -11.30 -0.06 9.53
CA CYS A 109 -10.60 -1.27 9.96
C CYS A 109 -10.93 -1.56 11.44
N PRO A 110 -12.04 -2.29 11.71
CA PRO A 110 -12.53 -2.50 13.06
C PRO A 110 -11.48 -3.11 14.00
N GLY A 111 -11.35 -2.55 15.20
CA GLY A 111 -10.37 -2.99 16.21
C GLY A 111 -8.98 -2.33 16.11
N ALA A 112 -8.66 -1.69 14.98
CA ALA A 112 -7.40 -0.94 14.84
C ALA A 112 -7.32 0.18 15.90
N GLY A 113 -6.18 0.33 16.56
CA GLY A 113 -5.95 1.38 17.56
C GLY A 113 -6.80 1.29 18.84
N LEU A 114 -7.60 0.23 19.05
CA LEU A 114 -8.48 0.08 20.23
C LEU A 114 -7.94 -0.84 21.34
N GLY A 115 -6.83 -1.54 21.10
CA GLY A 115 -6.28 -2.53 22.03
C GLY A 115 -5.04 -2.02 22.77
N PRO A 116 -4.64 -2.72 23.85
CA PRO A 116 -3.44 -2.36 24.62
C PRO A 116 -2.14 -2.64 23.86
N GLY A 117 -2.22 -3.44 22.78
CA GLY A 117 -1.11 -3.84 21.95
C GLY A 117 -0.82 -2.86 20.81
N GLN A 118 0.41 -2.91 20.30
CA GLN A 118 0.78 -2.15 19.09
C GLN A 118 -0.06 -2.64 17.90
N THR A 119 -0.59 -1.70 17.13
CA THR A 119 -1.18 -2.00 15.82
C THR A 119 -0.06 -2.01 14.79
N VAL A 120 0.07 -3.10 14.06
CA VAL A 120 1.01 -3.28 12.96
C VAL A 120 0.23 -3.18 11.66
N VAL A 121 0.68 -2.31 10.77
CA VAL A 121 0.09 -2.13 9.45
C VAL A 121 1.12 -2.52 8.40
N GLN A 122 0.73 -3.38 7.48
CA GLN A 122 1.54 -3.82 6.35
C GLN A 122 0.79 -3.52 5.06
N LYS A 123 1.53 -3.01 4.08
CA LYS A 123 1.05 -2.74 2.72
C LYS A 123 1.81 -3.65 1.77
N HIS A 124 1.08 -4.35 0.89
CA HIS A 124 1.65 -5.25 -0.10
C HIS A 124 1.16 -4.88 -1.49
N ASP A 125 1.90 -5.32 -2.50
CA ASP A 125 1.50 -5.23 -3.91
C ASP A 125 1.09 -3.82 -4.35
N ILE A 126 1.85 -2.80 -3.93
CA ILE A 126 1.61 -1.41 -4.27
C ILE A 126 1.83 -1.20 -5.77
N GLN A 127 0.78 -0.81 -6.48
CA GLN A 127 0.80 -0.51 -7.91
C GLN A 127 0.28 0.91 -8.14
N VAL A 128 0.99 1.70 -8.95
CA VAL A 128 0.61 3.08 -9.26
C VAL A 128 0.09 3.13 -10.70
N GLY A 129 -1.14 3.57 -10.87
CA GLY A 129 -1.75 3.86 -12.16
C GLY A 129 -1.84 5.37 -12.40
N PHE A 130 -1.63 5.80 -13.64
CA PHE A 130 -1.70 7.21 -14.03
C PHE A 130 -2.83 7.45 -15.02
N CYS A 131 -3.40 8.64 -14.98
CA CYS A 131 -4.35 9.13 -15.98
C CYS A 131 -3.98 10.57 -16.36
N LEU A 132 -3.91 10.81 -17.67
CA LEU A 132 -3.60 12.11 -18.25
C LEU A 132 -4.91 12.75 -18.71
N ILE A 133 -5.16 13.96 -18.25
CA ILE A 133 -6.40 14.70 -18.52
C ILE A 133 -6.04 15.89 -19.42
N PRO A 134 -6.13 15.74 -20.76
CA PRO A 134 -5.90 16.84 -21.68
C PRO A 134 -7.05 17.86 -21.59
N VAL A 135 -6.71 19.14 -21.70
CA VAL A 135 -7.63 20.28 -21.60
C VAL A 135 -7.32 21.26 -22.73
N ASP A 136 -8.37 21.75 -23.37
CA ASP A 136 -8.35 22.85 -24.35
C ASP A 136 -8.83 24.10 -23.61
N THR A 137 -7.93 25.05 -23.35
CA THR A 137 -8.25 26.27 -22.58
C THR A 137 -8.68 27.46 -23.44
N ASP A 138 -8.50 27.41 -24.76
CA ASP A 138 -8.84 28.49 -25.69
C ASP A 138 -9.98 28.13 -26.67
N GLU A 139 -10.59 26.96 -26.50
CA GLU A 139 -11.73 26.42 -27.25
C GLU A 139 -11.46 26.29 -28.76
N ASN A 140 -10.19 26.16 -29.17
CA ASN A 140 -9.81 26.06 -30.57
C ASN A 140 -9.93 24.62 -31.13
N GLY A 141 -10.30 23.65 -30.29
CA GLY A 141 -10.40 22.22 -30.60
C GLY A 141 -9.08 21.47 -30.49
N ILE A 142 -8.04 22.09 -29.92
CA ILE A 142 -6.68 21.58 -29.75
C ILE A 142 -6.35 21.64 -28.27
N PHE A 143 -5.93 20.52 -27.70
CA PHE A 143 -5.46 20.52 -26.33
C PHE A 143 -4.18 21.34 -26.21
N ASP A 144 -4.13 22.26 -25.25
CA ASP A 144 -3.01 23.16 -25.00
C ASP A 144 -2.38 22.92 -23.61
N SER A 145 -3.15 22.34 -22.69
CA SER A 145 -2.70 21.93 -21.37
C SER A 145 -3.18 20.54 -20.98
N PHE A 146 -2.61 19.98 -19.92
CA PHE A 146 -3.09 18.75 -19.33
C PHE A 146 -2.80 18.68 -17.83
N TYR A 147 -3.57 17.84 -17.14
CA TYR A 147 -3.36 17.47 -15.74
C TYR A 147 -2.99 16.00 -15.64
N ILE A 148 -2.31 15.64 -14.55
CA ILE A 148 -1.96 14.26 -14.22
C ILE A 148 -2.68 13.89 -12.94
N THR A 149 -3.57 12.90 -13.00
CA THR A 149 -4.07 12.23 -11.80
C THR A 149 -3.47 10.83 -11.71
N LEU A 150 -3.49 10.25 -10.51
CA LEU A 150 -3.00 8.91 -10.27
C LEU A 150 -3.83 8.20 -9.22
N HIS A 151 -3.79 6.88 -9.25
CA HIS A 151 -4.34 6.00 -8.22
C HIS A 151 -3.28 4.99 -7.78
N ILE A 152 -3.42 4.50 -6.57
CA ILE A 152 -2.54 3.51 -5.96
C ILE A 152 -3.41 2.36 -5.48
N ASP A 153 -3.23 1.21 -6.12
CA ASP A 153 -3.83 -0.05 -5.69
C ASP A 153 -2.87 -0.77 -4.74
N TYR A 154 -3.36 -1.24 -3.60
CA TYR A 154 -2.55 -1.95 -2.63
C TYR A 154 -3.37 -2.89 -1.74
N CYS A 155 -2.71 -3.92 -1.21
CA CYS A 155 -3.26 -4.83 -0.21
C CYS A 155 -2.88 -4.34 1.20
N LEU A 156 -3.87 -4.04 2.02
CA LEU A 156 -3.71 -3.63 3.41
C LEU A 156 -3.90 -4.83 4.34
N VAL A 157 -2.92 -5.12 5.20
CA VAL A 157 -3.03 -6.08 6.30
C VAL A 157 -2.78 -5.36 7.61
N VAL A 158 -3.74 -5.45 8.53
CA VAL A 158 -3.64 -4.83 9.85
C VAL A 158 -3.72 -5.92 10.89
N ALA A 159 -2.72 -5.95 11.75
CA ALA A 159 -2.64 -6.88 12.85
C ALA A 159 -2.49 -6.14 14.18
N GLN A 160 -2.99 -6.75 15.24
CA GLN A 160 -2.85 -6.24 16.58
C GLN A 160 -2.14 -7.28 17.44
N GLU A 161 -1.25 -6.79 18.29
CA GLU A 161 -0.60 -7.64 19.27
C GLU A 161 -1.62 -8.23 20.25
N THR A 162 -1.55 -9.55 20.42
CA THR A 162 -2.36 -10.31 21.36
C THR A 162 -1.52 -11.38 22.07
N ILE A 163 -2.08 -11.95 23.13
CA ILE A 163 -1.43 -13.02 23.89
C ILE A 163 -2.12 -14.34 23.55
N LEU A 164 -1.38 -15.23 22.89
CA LEU A 164 -1.80 -16.61 22.69
C LEU A 164 -1.38 -17.43 23.91
N LYS A 165 -2.33 -18.18 24.48
CA LYS A 165 -2.03 -19.21 25.49
C LYS A 165 -1.76 -20.50 24.73
N VAL A 166 -0.55 -21.03 24.86
CA VAL A 166 -0.18 -22.33 24.27
C VAL A 166 0.28 -23.28 25.35
N ASP A 167 -0.01 -24.54 25.16
CA ASP A 167 0.66 -25.61 25.89
C ASP A 167 1.91 -25.97 25.09
N ALA A 168 3.08 -25.65 25.64
CA ALA A 168 4.36 -25.90 25.00
C ALA A 168 5.24 -26.75 25.92
N ALA A 169 5.92 -27.73 25.34
CA ALA A 169 6.96 -28.49 26.02
C ALA A 169 8.10 -27.55 26.44
N THR A 170 8.74 -27.84 27.57
CA THR A 170 9.97 -27.13 27.98
C THR A 170 11.02 -27.18 26.87
N PRO A 171 11.69 -26.06 26.54
CA PRO A 171 12.78 -26.08 25.56
C PRO A 171 13.86 -27.08 25.99
N PHE A 172 14.43 -27.79 25.02
CA PHE A 172 15.39 -28.87 25.26
C PHE A 172 16.69 -28.40 25.94
N CYS A 173 16.95 -27.09 25.96
CA CYS A 173 18.05 -26.46 26.69
C CYS A 173 17.55 -25.21 27.45
N PRO A 174 17.89 -25.04 28.73
CA PRO A 174 17.65 -23.82 29.51
C PRO A 174 18.59 -22.67 29.14
#